data_AF-A0A660SK77-F1
#
_entry.id   AF-A0A660SK77-F1
#
_cell.length_a   1.000
_cell.length_b   1.000
_cell.length_c   1.000
_cell.angle_alpha   90.00
_cell.angle_beta   90.00
_cell.angle_gamma   90.00
#
_symmetry.space_group_name_H-M   'P 1'
#
loop_
_entity.id
_entity.type
_entity.pdbx_description
1 polymer ?
#
loop_
_entity_poly.entity_id
_entity_poly.type
_entity_poly.pdbx_seq_one_letter_code
_entity_poly.pdbx_strand_id
1 'polypeptide(L)'
;MERLELTDQIIDGVVVITVSGSLDSTNSAQLKELMDRHLNEGRSKFLLDYRYVEYISSAGWGILLGRLKRIRERAGELIIAGMPPEIESIYRMLELDRVITAMGTLDEAADHFGIKIPVKKRKEEVKERTAFDAIIEIIREEPLIGFFRLKERLTSPPYNYDFNILQFYNLLRQHQLDTKLKRVYFLYQKLVKEQQ
;
A
#
# COMPACT_ATOMS: atom_id res chain seq x y z
N MET A 1 -10.96 7.40 -6.15
CA MET A 1 -9.75 7.73 -5.36
C MET A 1 -9.94 7.11 -4.00
N GLU A 2 -9.02 6.23 -3.61
CA GLU A 2 -9.02 5.67 -2.26
C GLU A 2 -8.71 6.74 -1.21
N ARG A 3 -9.23 6.53 0.00
CA ARG A 3 -9.03 7.44 1.13
C ARG A 3 -7.56 7.39 1.56
N LEU A 4 -6.99 8.54 1.94
CA LEU A 4 -5.67 8.59 2.55
C LEU A 4 -5.64 7.79 3.86
N GLU A 5 -4.70 6.84 3.94
CA GLU A 5 -4.35 6.14 5.17
C GLU A 5 -2.86 6.34 5.47
N LEU A 6 -2.55 6.65 6.73
CA LEU A 6 -1.20 6.89 7.21
C LEU A 6 -0.94 6.00 8.42
N THR A 7 0.16 5.26 8.39
CA THR A 7 0.68 4.57 9.57
C THR A 7 2.15 4.93 9.77
N ASP A 8 2.57 5.05 11.03
CA ASP A 8 3.94 5.37 11.38
C ASP A 8 4.51 4.41 12.43
N GLN A 9 5.82 4.20 12.35
CA GLN A 9 6.58 3.47 13.35
C GLN A 9 8.00 4.02 13.42
N ILE A 10 8.63 3.87 14.59
CA ILE A 10 10.01 4.32 14.82
C ILE A 10 10.89 3.09 14.94
N ILE A 11 11.94 3.01 14.14
CA ILE A 11 12.90 1.91 14.14
C ILE A 11 14.30 2.53 14.17
N ASP A 12 15.04 2.26 15.23
CA ASP A 12 16.42 2.76 15.42
C ASP A 12 16.57 4.27 15.15
N GLY A 13 15.56 5.06 15.57
CA GLY A 13 15.53 6.51 15.42
C GLY A 13 15.06 7.02 14.05
N VAL A 14 14.75 6.13 13.11
CA VAL A 14 14.15 6.46 11.81
C VAL A 14 12.64 6.35 11.89
N VAL A 15 11.95 7.38 11.41
CA VAL A 15 10.49 7.39 11.31
C VAL A 15 10.09 6.79 9.97
N VAL A 16 9.49 5.61 10.01
CA VAL A 16 8.96 4.94 8.82
C VAL A 16 7.47 5.22 8.73
N ILE A 17 7.04 5.89 7.65
CA ILE A 17 5.64 6.23 7.40
C ILE A 17 5.17 5.48 6.15
N THR A 18 4.13 4.68 6.29
CA THR A 18 3.43 4.08 5.14
C THR A 18 2.29 4.98 4.70
N VAL A 19 2.25 5.30 3.41
CA VAL A 19 1.22 6.14 2.79
C VAL A 19 0.45 5.30 1.79
N SER A 20 -0.87 5.24 1.97
CA SER A 20 -1.79 4.52 1.08
C SER A 20 -2.92 5.43 0.59
N GLY A 21 -3.37 5.21 -0.65
CA GLY A 21 -4.44 5.98 -1.28
C GLY A 21 -3.96 7.29 -1.93
N SER A 22 -4.80 8.32 -1.92
CA SER A 22 -4.54 9.60 -2.58
C SER A 22 -4.09 10.70 -1.62
N LEU A 23 -3.00 11.40 -1.94
CA LEU A 23 -2.53 12.59 -1.22
C LEU A 23 -2.88 13.88 -1.99
N ASP A 24 -3.89 14.61 -1.52
CA ASP A 24 -4.42 15.81 -2.20
C ASP A 24 -4.55 17.03 -1.28
N SER A 25 -5.10 18.14 -1.79
CA SER A 25 -5.23 19.39 -1.02
C SER A 25 -6.15 19.28 0.21
N THR A 26 -7.04 18.29 0.25
CA THR A 26 -8.00 18.08 1.33
C THR A 26 -7.43 17.28 2.49
N ASN A 27 -6.45 16.40 2.23
CA ASN A 27 -5.96 15.44 3.21
C ASN A 27 -4.45 15.54 3.50
N SER A 28 -3.68 16.25 2.65
CA SER A 28 -2.22 16.37 2.78
C SER A 28 -1.78 17.02 4.09
N ALA A 29 -2.63 17.82 4.73
CA ALA A 29 -2.41 18.35 6.08
C ALA A 29 -2.17 17.26 7.13
N GLN A 30 -2.78 16.06 6.98
CA GLN A 30 -2.58 14.95 7.91
C GLN A 30 -1.14 14.42 7.87
N LEU A 31 -0.56 14.28 6.67
CA LEU A 31 0.85 13.89 6.51
C LEU A 31 1.77 14.96 7.10
N LYS A 32 1.45 16.24 6.87
CA LYS A 32 2.20 17.36 7.45
C LYS A 32 2.21 17.29 8.97
N GLU A 33 1.05 17.13 9.61
CA GLU A 33 0.91 17.06 11.06
C GLU A 33 1.67 15.86 11.64
N LEU A 34 1.58 14.71 10.96
CA LEU A 34 2.31 13.50 11.31
C LEU A 34 3.83 13.73 11.31
N MET A 35 4.38 14.31 10.24
CA MET A 35 5.81 14.62 10.15
C MET A 35 6.24 15.70 11.15
N ASP A 36 5.41 16.74 11.35
CA ASP A 36 5.69 17.83 12.27
C ASP A 36 5.73 17.34 13.73
N ARG A 37 4.86 16.40 14.12
CA ARG A 37 4.89 15.73 15.43
C ARG A 37 6.24 15.05 15.68
N HIS A 38 6.69 14.21 14.75
CA HIS A 38 7.98 13.52 14.86
C HIS A 38 9.18 14.46 14.85
N LEU A 39 9.13 15.50 14.02
CA LEU A 39 10.13 16.57 14.04
C LEU A 39 10.18 17.22 15.42
N ASN A 40 9.04 17.61 15.99
CA ASN A 40 9.01 18.26 17.30
C ASN A 40 9.53 17.33 18.43
N GLU A 41 9.42 16.01 18.26
CA GLU A 41 10.02 14.99 19.15
C GLU A 41 11.53 14.76 18.89
N GLY A 42 12.16 15.56 18.03
CA GLY A 42 13.60 15.52 17.76
C GLY A 42 14.03 14.56 16.66
N ARG A 43 13.09 13.87 15.99
CA ARG A 43 13.42 12.94 14.91
C ARG A 43 13.58 13.67 13.59
N SER A 44 14.67 13.40 12.87
CA SER A 44 14.97 14.04 11.59
C SER A 44 15.27 13.05 10.46
N LYS A 45 15.22 11.74 10.72
CA LYS A 45 15.35 10.70 9.69
C LYS A 45 13.98 10.13 9.35
N PHE A 46 13.60 10.23 8.08
CA PHE A 46 12.28 9.82 7.60
C PHE A 46 12.42 8.90 6.39
N LEU A 47 11.69 7.80 6.43
CA LEU A 47 11.51 6.87 5.33
C LEU A 47 10.02 6.78 5.00
N LEU A 48 9.65 7.20 3.80
CA LEU A 48 8.26 7.14 3.34
C LEU A 48 8.08 5.93 2.41
N ASP A 49 7.21 5.00 2.79
CA ASP A 49 6.81 3.87 1.96
C ASP A 49 5.61 4.27 1.09
N TYR A 50 5.85 4.40 -0.23
CA TYR A 50 4.90 4.91 -1.21
C TYR A 50 4.27 3.82 -2.08
N ARG A 51 4.52 2.53 -1.78
CA ARG A 51 4.06 1.39 -2.60
C ARG A 51 2.55 1.32 -2.84
N TYR A 52 1.77 2.01 -2.01
CA TYR A 52 0.31 2.01 -2.06
C TYR A 52 -0.27 3.40 -2.37
N VAL A 53 0.55 4.34 -2.81
CA VAL A 53 0.11 5.68 -3.23
C VAL A 53 -0.48 5.60 -4.63
N GLU A 54 -1.75 5.98 -4.78
CA GLU A 54 -2.44 5.98 -6.07
C GLU A 54 -2.33 7.32 -6.79
N TYR A 55 -2.20 8.41 -6.03
CA TYR A 55 -2.20 9.76 -6.56
C TYR A 55 -1.55 10.75 -5.59
N ILE A 56 -0.90 11.76 -6.14
CA ILE A 56 -0.38 12.89 -5.38
C ILE A 56 -0.58 14.19 -6.15
N SER A 57 -1.17 15.20 -5.51
CA SER A 57 -1.38 16.53 -6.09
C SER A 57 -0.18 17.45 -5.82
N SER A 58 -0.21 18.66 -6.41
CA SER A 58 0.76 19.72 -6.13
C SER A 58 0.84 20.08 -4.63
N ALA A 59 -0.28 20.01 -3.91
CA ALA A 59 -0.31 20.24 -2.46
C ALA A 59 0.44 19.13 -1.69
N GLY A 60 0.27 17.88 -2.11
CA GLY A 60 0.99 16.74 -1.53
C GLY A 60 2.51 16.88 -1.69
N TRP A 61 2.98 17.17 -2.90
CA TRP A 61 4.40 17.44 -3.16
C TRP A 61 4.91 18.67 -2.39
N GLY A 62 4.13 19.74 -2.33
CA GLY A 62 4.49 20.97 -1.62
C GLY A 62 4.73 20.74 -0.12
N ILE A 63 3.94 19.87 0.51
CA ILE A 63 4.14 19.51 1.92
C ILE A 63 5.45 18.75 2.10
N LEU A 64 5.76 17.78 1.24
CA LEU A 64 7.03 17.04 1.30
C LEU A 64 8.23 17.97 1.15
N LEU A 65 8.22 18.87 0.16
CA LEU A 65 9.27 19.85 -0.05
C LEU A 65 9.44 20.78 1.15
N GLY A 66 8.32 21.25 1.72
CA GLY A 66 8.33 22.05 2.93
C GLY A 66 8.95 21.32 4.13
N ARG A 67 8.70 20.01 4.28
CA ARG A 67 9.25 19.20 5.37
C ARG A 67 10.69 18.80 5.15
N LEU A 68 11.08 18.49 3.92
CA LEU A 68 12.46 18.23 3.54
C LEU A 68 13.38 19.38 3.97
N LYS A 69 12.96 20.63 3.74
CA LYS A 69 13.73 21.81 4.19
C LYS A 69 14.00 21.76 5.71
N ARG A 70 12.94 21.56 6.51
CA ARG A 70 13.04 21.49 7.99
C ARG A 70 13.86 20.29 8.47
N ILE A 71 13.78 19.17 7.76
CA ILE A 71 14.56 17.96 8.03
C ILE A 71 16.05 18.24 7.82
N ARG A 72 16.41 18.85 6.69
CA ARG A 72 17.80 19.23 6.36
C ARG A 72 18.39 20.26 7.32
N GLU A 73 17.60 21.24 7.76
CA GLU A 73 18.00 22.20 8.80
C GLU A 73 18.41 21.52 10.13
N ARG A 74 17.98 20.27 10.33
CA ARG A 74 18.31 19.44 11.51
C ARG A 74 19.30 18.31 11.17
N ALA A 75 20.07 18.48 10.10
CA ALA A 75 21.01 17.49 9.58
C ALA A 75 20.39 16.09 9.39
N GLY A 76 19.09 16.05 9.10
CA GLY A 76 18.33 14.83 8.85
C GLY A 76 18.21 14.50 7.37
N GLU A 77 17.44 13.45 7.09
CA GLU A 77 17.27 12.91 5.75
C GLU A 77 15.83 12.42 5.54
N LEU A 78 15.35 12.53 4.30
CA LEU A 78 14.05 12.03 3.86
C LEU A 78 14.26 11.20 2.59
N ILE A 79 13.87 9.93 2.63
CA ILE A 79 13.87 9.04 1.47
C ILE A 79 12.45 8.54 1.21
N ILE A 80 12.07 8.53 -0.07
CA ILE A 80 10.85 7.85 -0.53
C ILE A 80 11.22 6.48 -1.08
N ALA A 81 10.46 5.44 -0.74
CA ALA A 81 10.68 4.09 -1.21
C ALA A 81 9.48 3.53 -1.96
N GLY A 82 9.75 2.82 -3.07
CA GLY A 82 8.75 2.00 -3.76
C GLY A 82 7.62 2.78 -4.40
N MET A 83 7.89 3.93 -4.99
CA MET A 83 6.88 4.66 -5.77
C MET A 83 6.34 3.79 -6.92
N PRO A 84 5.01 3.75 -7.13
CA PRO A 84 4.43 3.15 -8.32
C PRO A 84 4.87 3.89 -9.60
N PRO A 85 4.91 3.21 -10.76
CA PRO A 85 5.43 3.79 -12.01
C PRO A 85 4.77 5.12 -12.40
N GLU A 86 3.46 5.25 -12.19
CA GLU A 86 2.72 6.48 -12.50
C GLU A 86 3.15 7.65 -11.62
N ILE A 87 3.38 7.39 -10.32
CA ILE A 87 3.85 8.39 -9.35
C ILE A 87 5.31 8.74 -9.62
N GLU A 88 6.14 7.74 -9.91
CA GLU A 88 7.54 7.95 -10.27
C GLU A 88 7.69 8.77 -11.55
N SER A 89 6.86 8.52 -12.56
CA SER A 89 6.84 9.33 -13.80
C SER A 89 6.55 10.80 -13.51
N ILE A 90 5.57 11.10 -12.65
CA ILE A 90 5.27 12.48 -12.24
C ILE A 90 6.43 13.07 -11.45
N TYR A 91 6.99 12.33 -10.50
CA TYR A 91 8.15 12.73 -9.70
C TYR A 91 9.35 13.14 -10.57
N ARG A 92 9.68 12.33 -11.59
CA ARG A 92 10.75 12.64 -12.56
C ARG A 92 10.39 13.80 -13.48
N MET A 93 9.15 13.87 -13.95
CA MET A 93 8.68 14.98 -14.79
C MET A 93 8.78 16.33 -14.06
N LEU A 94 8.55 16.34 -12.75
CA LEU A 94 8.69 17.52 -11.90
C LEU A 94 10.15 17.79 -11.44
N GLU A 95 11.11 17.00 -11.93
CA GLU A 95 12.54 17.03 -11.53
C GLU A 95 12.76 16.92 -10.01
N LEU A 96 11.85 16.24 -9.31
CA LEU A 96 11.93 16.10 -7.85
C LEU A 96 13.06 15.16 -7.43
N ASP A 97 13.61 14.35 -8.35
CA ASP A 97 14.80 13.53 -8.19
C ASP A 97 16.07 14.32 -7.88
N ARG A 98 16.10 15.60 -8.26
CA ARG A 98 17.19 16.52 -7.87
C ARG A 98 17.08 17.00 -6.44
N VAL A 99 15.93 16.81 -5.79
CA VAL A 99 15.59 17.45 -4.51
C VAL A 99 15.29 16.43 -3.42
N ILE A 100 14.42 15.46 -3.68
CA ILE A 100 14.00 14.41 -2.76
C ILE A 100 14.60 13.09 -3.25
N THR A 101 15.38 12.41 -2.41
CA THR A 101 15.94 11.09 -2.75
C THR A 101 14.83 10.04 -2.76
N ALA A 102 14.84 9.17 -3.77
CA ALA A 102 13.97 8.01 -3.85
C ALA A 102 14.76 6.73 -4.13
N MET A 103 14.25 5.61 -3.63
CA MET A 103 14.79 4.26 -3.82
C MET A 103 13.71 3.30 -4.29
N GLY A 104 14.10 2.25 -5.01
CA GLY A 104 13.16 1.37 -5.70
C GLY A 104 12.36 0.49 -4.74
N THR A 105 12.94 0.14 -3.59
CA THR A 105 12.29 -0.73 -2.61
C THR A 105 12.41 -0.21 -1.19
N LEU A 106 11.49 -0.66 -0.33
CA LEU A 106 11.55 -0.37 1.09
C LEU A 106 12.79 -0.97 1.76
N ASP A 107 13.21 -2.16 1.30
CA ASP A 107 14.38 -2.86 1.85
C ASP A 107 15.67 -2.10 1.52
N GLU A 108 15.83 -1.64 0.27
CA GLU A 108 16.97 -0.80 -0.14
C GLU A 108 17.07 0.48 0.69
N ALA A 109 15.95 1.15 0.92
CA ALA A 109 15.91 2.36 1.75
C ALA A 109 16.15 2.08 3.24
N ALA A 110 15.71 0.94 3.74
CA ALA A 110 16.00 0.49 5.10
C ALA A 110 17.50 0.22 5.29
N ASP A 111 18.11 -0.47 4.32
CA ASP A 111 19.55 -0.76 4.29
C ASP A 111 20.38 0.53 4.26
N HIS A 112 19.97 1.55 3.48
CA HIS A 112 20.60 2.88 3.48
C HIS A 112 20.60 3.53 4.86
N PHE A 113 19.50 3.43 5.60
CA PHE A 113 19.43 3.92 6.98
C PHE A 113 20.13 3.01 8.00
N GLY A 114 20.57 1.82 7.61
CA GLY A 114 21.13 0.80 8.50
C GLY A 114 20.11 0.20 9.45
N ILE A 115 18.81 0.28 9.11
CA ILE A 115 17.71 -0.22 9.94
C ILE A 115 17.17 -1.52 9.37
N LYS A 116 16.71 -2.41 10.25
CA LYS A 116 15.91 -3.55 9.84
C LYS A 116 14.46 -3.24 10.11
N ILE A 117 13.70 -2.96 9.07
CA ILE A 117 12.26 -2.83 9.23
C ILE A 117 11.75 -4.21 9.64
N PRO A 118 11.20 -4.35 10.86
CA PRO A 118 10.58 -5.60 11.23
C PRO A 118 9.50 -5.83 10.20
N VAL A 119 9.64 -6.93 9.46
CA VAL A 119 8.59 -7.41 8.57
C VAL A 119 7.40 -7.68 9.49
N LYS A 120 6.55 -6.66 9.73
CA LYS A 120 5.19 -6.86 10.23
C LYS A 120 4.64 -7.90 9.28
N LYS A 121 4.40 -9.10 9.82
CA LYS A 121 4.15 -10.32 9.04
C LYS A 121 3.30 -10.00 7.82
N ARG A 122 3.96 -9.84 6.68
CA ARG A 122 3.38 -9.74 5.35
C ARG A 122 2.90 -11.11 4.87
N LYS A 123 2.40 -11.94 5.80
CA LYS A 123 1.78 -13.23 5.49
C LYS A 123 0.32 -13.08 5.08
N GLU A 124 -0.30 -11.92 5.29
CA GLU A 124 -1.70 -11.66 4.96
C GLU A 124 -1.81 -10.93 3.60
N GLU A 125 -1.17 -9.78 3.38
CA GLU A 125 -1.34 -9.01 2.12
C GLU A 125 -0.74 -9.64 0.84
N VAL A 126 0.36 -10.40 0.93
CA VAL A 126 0.94 -11.10 -0.25
C VAL A 126 0.17 -12.39 -0.55
N LYS A 127 -0.40 -13.04 0.48
CA LYS A 127 -1.39 -14.11 0.27
C LYS A 127 -2.66 -13.54 -0.33
N GLU A 128 -3.09 -12.32 0.00
CA GLU A 128 -4.39 -11.82 -0.47
C GLU A 128 -4.41 -11.51 -1.96
N ARG A 129 -3.35 -10.93 -2.56
CA ARG A 129 -3.30 -10.78 -4.02
C ARG A 129 -3.31 -12.14 -4.73
N THR A 130 -2.58 -13.13 -4.21
CA THR A 130 -2.51 -14.49 -4.81
C THR A 130 -3.73 -15.37 -4.51
N ALA A 131 -4.33 -15.23 -3.32
CA ALA A 131 -5.54 -15.95 -2.89
C ALA A 131 -6.78 -15.34 -3.51
N PHE A 132 -6.81 -14.03 -3.72
CA PHE A 132 -7.85 -13.38 -4.49
C PHE A 132 -7.83 -13.90 -5.93
N ASP A 133 -6.67 -13.94 -6.59
CA ASP A 133 -6.56 -14.51 -7.93
C ASP A 133 -7.01 -15.98 -7.97
N ALA A 134 -6.63 -16.79 -6.99
CA ALA A 134 -7.12 -18.17 -6.84
C ALA A 134 -8.64 -18.24 -6.60
N ILE A 135 -9.21 -17.33 -5.80
CA ILE A 135 -10.66 -17.21 -5.62
C ILE A 135 -11.29 -16.89 -6.97
N ILE A 136 -10.72 -15.96 -7.75
CA ILE A 136 -11.23 -15.59 -9.08
C ILE A 136 -11.18 -16.77 -10.04
N GLU A 137 -10.10 -17.55 -10.06
CA GLU A 137 -10.00 -18.77 -10.86
C GLU A 137 -11.09 -19.78 -10.50
N ILE A 138 -11.24 -20.08 -9.21
CA ILE A 138 -12.23 -21.06 -8.74
C ILE A 138 -13.66 -20.59 -9.03
N ILE A 139 -13.99 -19.32 -8.83
CA ILE A 139 -15.34 -18.83 -9.14
C ILE A 139 -15.57 -18.69 -10.65
N ARG A 140 -14.52 -18.52 -11.47
CA ARG A 140 -14.66 -18.57 -12.94
C ARG A 140 -15.08 -19.98 -13.39
N GLU A 141 -14.51 -21.02 -12.77
CA GLU A 141 -14.89 -22.41 -13.02
C GLU A 141 -16.27 -22.77 -12.43
N GLU A 142 -16.54 -22.35 -11.19
CA GLU A 142 -17.76 -22.67 -10.45
C GLU A 142 -18.39 -21.41 -9.82
N PRO A 143 -19.13 -20.58 -10.59
CA PRO A 143 -19.64 -19.27 -10.12
C PRO A 143 -20.56 -19.32 -8.90
N LEU A 144 -21.26 -20.44 -8.70
CA LEU A 144 -22.21 -20.66 -7.61
C LEU A 144 -21.67 -21.52 -6.46
N ILE A 145 -20.35 -21.74 -6.42
CA ILE A 145 -19.67 -22.54 -5.39
C ILE A 145 -20.06 -22.10 -3.98
N GLY A 146 -20.32 -23.07 -3.09
CA GLY A 146 -20.64 -22.78 -1.69
C GLY A 146 -19.43 -22.25 -0.92
N PHE A 147 -19.67 -21.48 0.16
CA PHE A 147 -18.61 -20.91 1.00
C PHE A 147 -17.60 -21.97 1.48
N PHE A 148 -18.08 -23.06 2.09
CA PHE A 148 -17.21 -24.12 2.61
C PHE A 148 -16.44 -24.84 1.50
N ARG A 149 -17.08 -25.11 0.36
CA ARG A 149 -16.44 -25.78 -0.78
C ARG A 149 -15.39 -24.89 -1.44
N LEU A 150 -15.62 -23.58 -1.51
CA LEU A 150 -14.63 -22.63 -1.99
C LEU A 150 -13.41 -22.57 -1.06
N LYS A 151 -13.65 -22.53 0.25
CA LYS A 151 -12.58 -22.61 1.26
C LYS A 151 -11.77 -23.91 1.13
N GLU A 152 -12.44 -25.04 0.99
CA GLU A 152 -11.83 -26.37 0.82
C GLU A 152 -10.95 -26.45 -0.43
N ARG A 153 -11.44 -25.93 -1.58
CA ARG A 153 -10.65 -25.85 -2.81
C ARG A 153 -9.39 -25.02 -2.64
N LEU A 154 -9.48 -23.89 -1.95
CA LEU A 154 -8.33 -23.03 -1.66
C LEU A 154 -7.31 -23.69 -0.75
N THR A 155 -7.74 -24.54 0.19
CA THR A 155 -6.83 -25.28 1.09
C THR A 155 -6.12 -26.45 0.38
N SER A 156 -6.67 -26.93 -0.73
CA SER A 156 -6.10 -28.04 -1.49
C SER A 156 -5.04 -27.58 -2.52
N PRO A 157 -4.11 -28.45 -2.96
CA PRO A 157 -3.25 -28.16 -4.10
C PRO A 157 -4.06 -27.83 -5.37
N PRO A 158 -3.61 -26.89 -6.21
CA PRO A 158 -2.32 -26.20 -6.18
C PRO A 158 -2.26 -24.98 -5.24
N TYR A 159 -3.39 -24.57 -4.65
CA TYR A 159 -3.52 -23.28 -3.97
C TYR A 159 -2.94 -23.26 -2.55
N ASN A 160 -3.17 -24.30 -1.75
CA ASN A 160 -2.59 -24.48 -0.42
C ASN A 160 -2.78 -23.28 0.55
N TYR A 161 -3.89 -22.55 0.43
CA TYR A 161 -4.29 -21.50 1.36
C TYR A 161 -5.03 -22.06 2.56
N ASP A 162 -4.36 -22.02 3.71
CA ASP A 162 -4.98 -22.29 5.00
C ASP A 162 -5.50 -20.99 5.64
N PHE A 163 -6.81 -20.75 5.49
CA PHE A 163 -7.53 -19.66 6.15
C PHE A 163 -8.42 -20.21 7.27
N ASN A 164 -8.57 -19.49 8.37
CA ASN A 164 -9.69 -19.74 9.27
C ASN A 164 -11.01 -19.18 8.68
N ILE A 165 -12.16 -19.57 9.25
CA ILE A 165 -13.48 -19.19 8.72
C ILE A 165 -13.67 -17.67 8.68
N LEU A 166 -13.27 -16.97 9.74
CA LEU A 166 -13.46 -15.53 9.86
C LEU A 166 -12.55 -14.75 8.89
N GLN A 167 -11.28 -15.16 8.78
CA GLN A 167 -10.34 -14.64 7.80
C GLN A 167 -10.88 -14.80 6.38
N PHE A 168 -11.35 -16.00 6.03
CA PHE A 168 -11.88 -16.27 4.70
C PHE A 168 -13.16 -15.49 4.39
N TYR A 169 -14.06 -15.37 5.37
CA TYR A 169 -15.26 -14.55 5.22
C TYR A 169 -14.96 -13.07 5.04
N ASN A 170 -14.05 -12.51 5.85
CA ASN A 170 -13.66 -11.11 5.74
C ASN A 170 -12.99 -10.82 4.39
N LEU A 171 -12.13 -11.72 3.91
CA LEU A 171 -11.51 -11.63 2.59
C LEU A 171 -12.58 -11.55 1.47
N LEU A 172 -13.55 -12.46 1.48
CA LEU A 172 -14.63 -12.42 0.51
C LEU A 172 -15.44 -11.12 0.61
N ARG A 173 -15.75 -10.66 1.83
CA ARG A 173 -16.55 -9.45 2.05
C ARG A 173 -15.85 -8.17 1.57
N GLN A 174 -14.54 -8.06 1.80
CA GLN A 174 -13.72 -6.93 1.34
C GLN A 174 -13.77 -6.76 -0.18
N HIS A 175 -13.80 -7.87 -0.93
CA HIS A 175 -13.89 -7.86 -2.38
C HIS A 175 -15.31 -8.01 -2.93
N GLN A 176 -16.34 -7.94 -2.07
CA GLN A 176 -17.74 -8.13 -2.46
C GLN A 176 -17.99 -9.50 -3.12
N LEU A 177 -17.30 -10.56 -2.69
CA LEU A 177 -17.48 -11.95 -3.13
C LEU A 177 -18.15 -12.82 -2.05
N ASP A 178 -18.72 -12.21 -1.02
CA ASP A 178 -19.32 -12.89 0.13
C ASP A 178 -20.63 -13.64 -0.20
N THR A 179 -21.31 -13.28 -1.28
CA THR A 179 -22.53 -13.98 -1.76
C THR A 179 -22.37 -14.52 -3.17
N LYS A 180 -23.13 -15.58 -3.49
CA LYS A 180 -23.14 -16.18 -4.83
C LYS A 180 -23.52 -15.16 -5.91
N LEU A 181 -24.54 -14.35 -5.65
CA LEU A 181 -24.99 -13.32 -6.59
C LEU A 181 -23.90 -12.29 -6.88
N LYS A 182 -23.19 -11.82 -5.84
CA LYS A 182 -22.12 -10.85 -6.03
C LYS A 182 -20.93 -11.42 -6.82
N ARG A 183 -20.60 -12.71 -6.66
CA ARG A 183 -19.57 -13.40 -7.47
C ARG A 183 -19.95 -13.44 -8.95
N VAL A 184 -21.19 -13.81 -9.25
CA VAL A 184 -21.70 -13.81 -10.64
C VAL A 184 -21.64 -12.40 -11.24
N TYR A 185 -22.08 -11.40 -10.47
CA TYR A 185 -22.02 -10.00 -10.90
C TYR A 185 -20.58 -9.52 -11.12
N PHE A 186 -19.65 -9.88 -10.24
CA PHE A 186 -18.23 -9.57 -10.38
C PHE A 186 -17.65 -10.11 -11.69
N LEU A 187 -17.94 -11.37 -12.03
CA LEU A 187 -17.47 -11.99 -13.27
C LEU A 187 -18.06 -11.30 -14.51
N TYR A 188 -19.36 -10.98 -14.47
CA TYR A 188 -20.01 -10.24 -15.55
C TYR A 188 -19.34 -8.89 -15.81
N GLN A 189 -19.05 -8.12 -14.75
CA GLN A 189 -18.36 -6.83 -14.85
C GLN A 189 -16.94 -6.96 -15.43
N LYS A 190 -16.21 -8.04 -15.13
CA LYS A 190 -14.90 -8.30 -15.74
C LYS A 190 -15.02 -8.59 -17.24
N LEU A 191 -15.95 -9.44 -17.65
CA LEU A 191 -16.14 -9.80 -19.07
C LEU A 191 -16.51 -8.59 -19.93
N VAL A 192 -17.34 -7.68 -19.42
CA VAL A 192 -17.72 -6.44 -20.14
C VAL A 192 -16.52 -5.52 -20.34
N LYS A 193 -15.60 -5.45 -19.37
CA LYS A 193 -14.39 -4.62 -19.46
C LYS A 193 -13.31 -5.20 -20.37
N GLU A 194 -13.25 -6.52 -20.53
CA GLU A 194 -12.27 -7.18 -21.40
C GLU A 194 -12.64 -7.09 -22.90
N GLN A 195 -13.85 -6.63 -23.24
CA GLN A 195 -14.33 -6.44 -24.62
C GLN A 195 -14.31 -4.97 -25.10
N GLN A 196 -13.71 -4.07 -24.33
CA GLN A 196 -13.54 -2.64 -24.67
C GLN A 196 -12.06 -2.29 -24.77
#